data_AF-A0A2S7TUC8-F1
#
_entry.id   AF-A0A2S7TUC8-F1
#
_cell.length_a   1.000
_cell.length_b   1.000
_cell.length_c   1.000
_cell.angle_alpha   90.00
_cell.angle_beta   90.00
_cell.angle_gamma   90.00
#
_symmetry.space_group_name_H-M   'P 1'
#
loop_
_entity.id
_entity.type
_entity.pdbx_description
1 polymer ?
#
loop_
_entity_poly.entity_id
_entity_poly.type
_entity_poly.pdbx_seq_one_letter_code
_entity_poly.pdbx_strand_id
1 'polypeptide(L)'
;MKFHCLMHSFRKHRFDCLLIALTFACVIVMFIASSDPVLPSIRGTAAHGLLKQFQTGNQIAFDLSVGLLAGVFMYYLVVRVPEQTKRRRLRTNLVETYRSFKKDSIAVYLGCFMPSYPAELPETLSKQAEFRKFFSEPHVPDQDRWHAVANGLNEYRLKSLVVELEILMQEIHFTLSAIDVQDHRAFQFLKHLSKIIYRSKNWTTEYDDVKSMMGFLWSLHTGWSWADGYAESDPIAEMIAAI
;
A
#
# COMPACT_ATOMS: atom_id res chain seq x y z
N MET A 1 -1.62 14.93 16.36
CA MET A 1 -1.17 13.79 15.53
C MET A 1 -1.64 13.83 14.05
N LYS A 2 -2.63 14.64 13.66
CA LYS A 2 -3.07 14.82 12.24
C LYS A 2 -2.13 15.68 11.37
N PHE A 3 -1.30 16.55 11.95
CA PHE A 3 -0.43 17.46 11.19
C PHE A 3 0.79 16.79 10.54
N HIS A 4 1.34 15.73 11.14
CA HIS A 4 2.56 15.09 10.65
C HIS A 4 2.30 14.14 9.46
N CYS A 5 1.07 13.62 9.34
CA CYS A 5 0.62 12.81 8.20
C CYS A 5 0.32 13.70 6.97
N LEU A 6 -0.18 14.91 7.19
CA LEU A 6 -0.47 15.88 6.13
C LEU A 6 0.80 16.40 5.44
N MET A 7 1.90 16.56 6.19
CA MET A 7 3.18 17.04 5.66
C MET A 7 3.86 16.06 4.70
N HIS A 8 3.68 14.75 4.87
CA HIS A 8 4.35 13.76 4.03
C HIS A 8 3.61 13.52 2.70
N SER A 9 2.27 13.53 2.71
CA SER A 9 1.47 13.54 1.47
C SER A 9 1.69 14.82 0.66
N PHE A 10 1.90 15.96 1.34
CA PHE A 10 2.27 17.22 0.70
C PHE A 10 3.57 17.14 -0.10
N ARG A 11 4.57 16.36 0.34
CA ARG A 11 5.91 16.35 -0.29
C ARG A 11 5.91 15.67 -1.66
N LYS A 12 5.09 14.62 -1.86
CA LYS A 12 4.96 13.92 -3.16
C LYS A 12 4.21 14.77 -4.19
N HIS A 13 3.26 15.58 -3.75
CA HIS A 13 2.54 16.53 -4.61
C HIS A 13 3.31 17.83 -4.84
N ARG A 14 4.20 18.27 -3.94
CA ARG A 14 5.00 19.49 -4.12
C ARG A 14 5.83 19.47 -5.40
N PHE A 15 6.49 18.35 -5.71
CA PHE A 15 7.31 18.26 -6.92
C PHE A 15 6.45 18.28 -8.18
N ASP A 16 5.34 17.54 -8.20
CA ASP A 16 4.38 17.58 -9.31
C ASP A 16 3.77 18.98 -9.47
N CYS A 17 3.40 19.66 -8.38
CA CYS A 17 2.90 21.03 -8.39
C CYS A 17 3.94 22.03 -8.91
N LEU A 18 5.21 21.88 -8.53
CA LEU A 18 6.31 22.69 -9.04
C LEU A 18 6.51 22.46 -10.54
N LEU A 19 6.46 21.20 -11.00
CA LEU A 19 6.53 20.88 -12.42
C LEU A 19 5.34 21.45 -13.18
N ILE A 20 4.12 21.39 -12.64
CA ILE A 20 2.92 22.00 -13.25
C ILE A 20 3.07 23.52 -13.32
N ALA A 21 3.52 24.16 -12.24
CA ALA A 21 3.76 25.60 -12.22
C ALA A 21 4.83 26.02 -13.23
N LEU A 22 5.92 25.24 -13.34
CA LEU A 22 6.97 25.44 -14.33
C LEU A 22 6.44 25.27 -15.76
N THR A 23 5.61 24.25 -15.99
CA THR A 23 4.95 24.01 -17.28
C THR A 23 4.09 25.20 -17.67
N PHE A 24 3.29 25.71 -16.73
CA PHE A 24 2.43 26.88 -16.93
C PHE A 24 3.25 28.14 -17.23
N ALA A 25 4.33 28.37 -16.50
CA ALA A 25 5.25 29.48 -16.76
C ALA A 25 5.90 29.37 -18.15
N CYS A 26 6.36 28.18 -18.56
CA CYS A 26 6.94 27.95 -19.89
C CYS A 26 5.92 28.18 -21.00
N VAL A 27 4.66 27.77 -20.81
CA VAL A 27 3.58 28.06 -21.77
C VAL A 27 3.34 29.56 -21.90
N ILE A 28 3.30 30.32 -20.78
CA ILE A 28 3.15 31.78 -20.81
C ILE A 28 4.32 32.44 -21.55
N VAL A 29 5.56 32.05 -21.22
CA VAL A 29 6.76 32.58 -21.88
C VAL A 29 6.72 32.27 -23.37
N MET A 30 6.32 31.07 -23.76
CA MET A 30 6.18 30.67 -25.17
C MET A 30 5.13 31.53 -25.90
N PHE A 31 4.00 31.88 -25.27
CA PHE A 31 3.00 32.78 -25.85
C PHE A 31 3.48 34.23 -25.98
N ILE A 32 4.24 34.73 -24.98
CA ILE A 32 4.83 36.08 -25.04
C ILE A 32 5.98 36.13 -26.05
N ALA A 33 6.67 35.01 -26.26
CA ALA A 33 7.81 34.87 -27.14
C ALA A 33 7.50 34.45 -28.56
N SER A 34 6.25 34.11 -28.85
CA SER A 34 5.85 33.77 -30.21
C SER A 34 5.94 35.00 -31.12
N SER A 35 6.60 34.82 -32.26
CA SER A 35 6.70 35.80 -33.34
C SER A 35 5.41 35.92 -34.16
N ASP A 36 4.41 35.07 -33.89
CA ASP A 36 3.16 35.01 -34.65
C ASP A 36 2.31 36.29 -34.47
N PRO A 37 1.57 36.71 -35.51
CA PRO A 37 0.65 37.82 -35.41
C PRO A 37 -0.43 37.52 -34.36
N VAL A 38 -0.46 38.36 -33.31
CA VAL A 38 -1.43 38.29 -32.21
C VAL A 38 -2.85 38.05 -32.71
N LEU A 39 -3.53 37.08 -32.08
CA LEU A 39 -4.93 36.73 -32.33
C LEU A 39 -5.82 37.99 -32.42
N PRO A 40 -6.72 38.09 -33.41
CA PRO A 40 -7.52 39.30 -33.65
C PRO A 40 -8.29 39.79 -32.41
N SER A 41 -8.70 38.86 -31.54
CA SER A 41 -9.50 39.11 -30.33
C SER A 41 -8.76 39.87 -29.21
N ILE A 42 -7.43 40.01 -29.27
CA ILE A 42 -6.62 40.67 -28.23
C ILE A 42 -6.15 42.08 -28.69
N ARG A 43 -6.38 42.42 -29.97
CA ARG A 43 -6.02 43.73 -30.54
C ARG A 43 -6.81 44.84 -29.85
N GLY A 44 -6.12 45.67 -29.05
CA GLY A 44 -6.68 46.83 -28.37
C GLY A 44 -6.67 46.80 -26.83
N THR A 45 -6.26 45.69 -26.21
CA THR A 45 -6.12 45.60 -24.74
C THR A 45 -4.68 45.90 -24.28
N ALA A 46 -4.47 46.18 -22.99
CA ALA A 46 -3.14 46.41 -22.40
C ALA A 46 -2.13 45.28 -22.67
N ALA A 47 -2.62 44.05 -22.90
CA ALA A 47 -1.82 42.90 -23.32
C ALA A 47 -1.11 43.10 -24.67
N HIS A 48 -1.66 43.93 -25.56
CA HIS A 48 -1.08 44.22 -26.87
C HIS A 48 0.24 44.99 -26.77
N GLY A 49 0.38 45.89 -25.79
CA GLY A 49 1.61 46.65 -25.57
C GLY A 49 2.75 45.78 -25.04
N LEU A 50 2.45 44.89 -24.09
CA LEU A 50 3.43 43.94 -23.53
C LEU A 50 3.94 42.96 -24.60
N LEU A 51 3.07 42.45 -25.48
CA LEU A 51 3.46 41.49 -26.53
C LEU A 51 4.32 42.12 -27.63
N LYS A 52 4.11 43.40 -27.96
CA LYS A 52 4.85 44.09 -29.03
C LYS A 52 6.30 44.43 -28.65
N GLN A 53 6.58 44.64 -27.36
CA GLN A 53 7.92 44.95 -26.84
C GLN A 53 8.92 43.79 -27.01
N PHE A 54 8.42 42.57 -27.18
CA PHE A 54 9.22 41.35 -27.21
C PHE A 54 9.47 40.77 -28.60
N GLN A 55 8.94 41.38 -29.68
CA GLN A 55 9.07 40.85 -31.05
C GLN A 55 10.51 40.72 -31.58
N THR A 56 11.49 41.39 -30.98
CA THR A 56 12.85 41.52 -31.57
C THR A 56 13.92 40.65 -30.89
N GLY A 57 13.61 39.87 -29.84
CA GLY A 57 14.63 39.15 -29.06
C GLY A 57 14.26 37.74 -28.56
N ASN A 58 13.14 37.18 -28.97
CA ASN A 58 12.48 36.13 -28.18
C ASN A 58 12.62 34.68 -28.66
N GLN A 59 13.37 34.43 -29.74
CA GLN A 59 13.53 33.07 -30.27
C GLN A 59 14.28 32.16 -29.27
N ILE A 60 15.26 32.71 -28.54
CA ILE A 60 15.98 31.99 -27.47
C ILE A 60 15.03 31.60 -26.33
N ALA A 61 14.15 32.50 -25.89
CA ALA A 61 13.21 32.22 -24.81
C ALA A 61 12.14 31.21 -25.24
N PHE A 62 11.70 31.29 -26.50
CA PHE A 62 10.81 30.32 -27.12
C PHE A 62 11.46 28.94 -27.16
N ASP A 63 12.66 28.81 -27.74
CA ASP A 63 13.38 27.55 -27.86
C ASP A 63 13.68 26.93 -26.48
N LEU A 64 14.06 27.75 -25.50
CA LEU A 64 14.27 27.31 -24.11
C LEU A 64 12.97 26.78 -23.48
N SER A 65 11.85 27.47 -23.70
CA SER A 65 10.54 27.05 -23.19
C SER A 65 10.11 25.72 -23.80
N VAL A 66 10.30 25.54 -25.11
CA VAL A 66 10.03 24.28 -25.80
C VAL A 66 10.90 23.15 -25.26
N GLY A 67 12.21 23.40 -25.07
CA GLY A 67 13.13 22.43 -24.49
C GLY A 67 12.73 21.99 -23.08
N LEU A 68 12.35 22.95 -22.22
CA LEU A 68 11.87 22.66 -20.86
C LEU A 68 10.55 21.87 -20.87
N LEU A 69 9.59 22.26 -21.72
CA LEU A 69 8.32 21.54 -21.87
C LEU A 69 8.54 20.11 -22.36
N ALA A 70 9.40 19.91 -23.36
CA ALA A 70 9.76 18.58 -23.84
C ALA A 70 10.41 17.75 -22.72
N GLY A 71 11.28 18.35 -21.90
CA GLY A 71 11.89 17.69 -20.73
C GLY A 71 10.86 17.25 -19.69
N VAL A 72 9.92 18.13 -19.31
CA VAL A 72 8.84 17.79 -18.38
C VAL A 72 7.94 16.69 -18.94
N PHE A 73 7.59 16.78 -20.23
CA PHE A 73 6.78 15.76 -20.89
C PHE A 73 7.48 14.39 -20.89
N MET A 74 8.76 14.37 -21.24
CA MET A 74 9.59 13.15 -21.21
C MET A 74 9.71 12.59 -19.80
N TYR A 75 9.88 13.42 -18.76
CA TYR A 75 9.88 12.97 -17.37
C TYR A 75 8.56 12.26 -17.01
N TYR A 76 7.42 12.85 -17.36
CA TYR A 76 6.13 12.25 -17.08
C TYR A 76 5.97 10.90 -17.78
N LEU A 77 6.34 10.82 -19.06
CA LEU A 77 6.17 9.61 -19.87
C LEU A 77 7.14 8.49 -19.46
N VAL A 78 8.41 8.82 -19.26
CA VAL A 78 9.50 7.83 -19.06
C VAL A 78 9.69 7.46 -17.59
N VAL A 79 9.37 8.35 -16.65
CA VAL A 79 9.59 8.11 -15.22
C VAL A 79 8.26 7.98 -14.49
N ARG A 80 7.39 9.01 -14.57
CA ARG A 80 6.21 9.09 -13.70
C ARG A 80 5.16 8.02 -13.99
N VAL A 81 4.80 7.83 -15.26
CA VAL A 81 3.82 6.82 -15.69
C VAL A 81 4.25 5.38 -15.34
N PRO A 82 5.47 4.91 -15.68
CA PRO A 82 5.88 3.56 -15.34
C PRO A 82 6.05 3.36 -13.84
N GLU A 83 6.52 4.37 -13.09
CA GLU A 83 6.63 4.29 -11.62
C GLU A 83 5.27 4.10 -10.95
N GLN A 84 4.27 4.90 -11.33
CA GLN A 84 2.90 4.78 -10.79
C GLN A 84 2.27 3.43 -11.15
N THR A 85 2.48 2.98 -12.38
CA THR A 85 1.98 1.69 -12.85
C THR A 85 2.62 0.54 -12.08
N LYS A 86 3.94 0.57 -11.88
CA LYS A 86 4.68 -0.41 -11.08
C LYS A 86 4.15 -0.46 -9.64
N ARG A 87 4.01 0.71 -9.01
CA ARG A 87 3.49 0.83 -7.64
C ARG A 87 2.08 0.25 -7.50
N ARG A 88 1.19 0.55 -8.44
CA ARG A 88 -0.17 0.00 -8.45
C ARG A 88 -0.16 -1.52 -8.57
N ARG A 89 0.62 -2.10 -9.50
CA ARG A 89 0.71 -3.55 -9.69
C ARG A 89 1.20 -4.27 -8.43
N LEU A 90 2.28 -3.78 -7.82
CA LEU A 90 2.85 -4.39 -6.62
C LEU A 90 1.91 -4.29 -5.42
N ARG A 91 1.26 -3.14 -5.23
CA ARG A 91 0.24 -3.00 -4.20
C ARG A 91 -0.93 -3.95 -4.41
N THR A 92 -1.45 -4.05 -5.64
CA THR A 92 -2.54 -4.99 -5.95
C THR A 92 -2.13 -6.42 -5.63
N ASN A 93 -0.93 -6.84 -6.03
CA ASN A 93 -0.40 -8.15 -5.70
C ASN A 93 -0.29 -8.37 -4.18
N LEU A 94 0.29 -7.43 -3.44
CA LEU A 94 0.40 -7.54 -1.97
C LEU A 94 -0.97 -7.64 -1.29
N VAL A 95 -1.99 -6.91 -1.77
CA VAL A 95 -3.37 -7.03 -1.28
C VAL A 95 -3.93 -8.43 -1.56
N GLU A 96 -3.72 -8.95 -2.77
CA GLU A 96 -4.19 -10.28 -3.17
C GLU A 96 -3.49 -11.38 -2.36
N THR A 97 -2.17 -11.30 -2.23
CA THR A 97 -1.36 -12.22 -1.40
C THR A 97 -1.80 -12.19 0.06
N TYR A 98 -2.06 -11.01 0.63
CA TYR A 98 -2.58 -10.91 2.01
C TYR A 98 -3.97 -11.54 2.15
N ARG A 99 -4.85 -11.37 1.16
CA ARG A 99 -6.18 -11.99 1.17
C ARG A 99 -6.08 -13.52 1.08
N SER A 100 -5.27 -14.04 0.17
CA SER A 100 -5.02 -15.48 0.04
C SER A 100 -4.45 -16.06 1.32
N PHE A 101 -3.42 -15.43 1.88
CA PHE A 101 -2.83 -15.81 3.16
C PHE A 101 -3.89 -15.93 4.27
N LYS A 102 -4.82 -14.96 4.40
CA LYS A 102 -5.88 -15.04 5.42
C LYS A 102 -6.75 -16.27 5.20
N LYS A 103 -7.23 -16.44 3.97
CA LYS A 103 -8.11 -17.54 3.57
C LYS A 103 -7.46 -18.91 3.78
N ASP A 104 -6.22 -19.07 3.31
CA ASP A 104 -5.50 -20.33 3.34
C ASP A 104 -5.09 -20.69 4.78
N SER A 105 -4.69 -19.70 5.58
CA SER A 105 -4.47 -19.90 7.02
C SER A 105 -5.74 -20.32 7.75
N ILE A 106 -6.89 -19.71 7.44
CA ILE A 106 -8.18 -20.10 8.01
C ILE A 106 -8.53 -21.54 7.63
N ALA A 107 -8.31 -21.94 6.37
CA ALA A 107 -8.56 -23.31 5.94
C ALA A 107 -7.76 -24.33 6.77
N VAL A 108 -6.51 -24.00 7.12
CA VAL A 108 -5.68 -24.82 8.03
C VAL A 108 -6.28 -24.85 9.44
N TYR A 109 -6.73 -23.72 9.99
CA TYR A 109 -7.36 -23.67 11.32
C TYR A 109 -8.63 -24.52 11.39
N LEU A 110 -9.51 -24.39 10.39
CA LEU A 110 -10.74 -25.17 10.33
C LEU A 110 -10.42 -26.67 10.23
N GLY A 111 -9.41 -27.01 9.44
CA GLY A 111 -8.90 -28.38 9.35
C GLY A 111 -8.39 -28.93 10.69
N CYS A 112 -8.03 -28.09 11.67
CA CYS A 112 -7.52 -28.57 12.96
C CYS A 112 -8.53 -29.44 13.73
N PHE A 113 -9.81 -29.08 13.68
CA PHE A 113 -10.86 -29.67 14.50
C PHE A 113 -12.13 -30.05 13.73
N MET A 114 -12.29 -29.61 12.47
CA MET A 114 -13.41 -29.99 11.63
C MET A 114 -12.97 -30.93 10.50
N PRO A 115 -13.59 -32.11 10.35
CA PRO A 115 -13.28 -33.02 9.25
C PRO A 115 -13.77 -32.51 7.89
N SER A 116 -14.80 -31.65 7.89
CA SER A 116 -15.32 -30.99 6.69
C SER A 116 -15.98 -29.67 7.07
N TYR A 117 -15.97 -28.71 6.15
CA TYR A 117 -16.64 -27.42 6.29
C TYR A 117 -17.07 -26.87 4.92
N PRO A 118 -18.06 -25.96 4.88
CA PRO A 118 -18.49 -25.33 3.63
C PRO A 118 -17.35 -24.60 2.92
N ALA A 119 -17.26 -24.72 1.60
CA ALA A 119 -16.17 -24.14 0.80
C ALA A 119 -16.08 -22.60 0.93
N GLU A 120 -17.19 -21.93 1.25
CA GLU A 120 -17.28 -20.47 1.42
C GLU A 120 -16.88 -20.00 2.83
N LEU A 121 -16.74 -20.92 3.79
CA LEU A 121 -16.46 -20.59 5.18
C LEU A 121 -15.12 -19.85 5.35
N PRO A 122 -13.99 -20.29 4.74
CA PRO A 122 -12.73 -19.57 4.84
C PRO A 122 -12.79 -18.11 4.36
N GLU A 123 -13.53 -17.86 3.28
CA GLU A 123 -13.72 -16.51 2.74
C GLU A 123 -14.56 -15.66 3.70
N THR A 124 -15.63 -16.24 4.26
CA THR A 124 -16.49 -15.56 5.22
C THR A 124 -15.72 -15.15 6.47
N LEU A 125 -14.92 -16.08 7.01
CA LEU A 125 -14.09 -15.87 8.18
C LEU A 125 -12.87 -14.97 7.92
N SER A 126 -12.58 -14.58 6.67
CA SER A 126 -11.53 -13.59 6.40
C SER A 126 -11.91 -12.18 6.89
N LYS A 127 -13.19 -11.96 7.23
CA LYS A 127 -13.68 -10.75 7.90
C LYS A 127 -13.39 -10.82 9.41
N GLN A 128 -12.76 -9.79 9.97
CA GLN A 128 -12.31 -9.77 11.37
C GLN A 128 -13.45 -10.03 12.38
N ALA A 129 -14.64 -9.49 12.14
CA ALA A 129 -15.79 -9.68 13.03
C ALA A 129 -16.29 -11.14 13.01
N GLU A 130 -16.41 -11.73 11.82
CA GLU A 130 -16.86 -13.11 11.64
C GLU A 130 -15.83 -14.11 12.19
N PHE A 131 -14.54 -13.86 11.95
CA PHE A 131 -13.46 -14.66 12.53
C PHE A 131 -13.59 -14.75 14.06
N ARG A 132 -13.68 -13.58 14.72
CA ARG A 132 -13.78 -13.49 16.18
C ARG A 132 -15.01 -14.23 16.69
N LYS A 133 -16.17 -13.91 16.11
CA LYS A 133 -17.43 -14.53 16.50
C LYS A 133 -17.35 -16.05 16.39
N PHE A 134 -16.88 -16.56 15.26
CA PHE A 134 -16.82 -17.98 15.01
C PHE A 134 -15.84 -18.72 15.94
N PHE A 135 -14.64 -18.19 16.16
CA PHE A 135 -13.61 -18.89 16.94
C PHE A 135 -13.76 -18.73 18.46
N SER A 136 -14.50 -17.72 18.93
CA SER A 136 -14.87 -17.56 20.34
C SER A 136 -16.10 -18.37 20.76
N GLU A 137 -16.77 -19.06 19.83
CA GLU A 137 -17.86 -19.95 20.19
C GLU A 137 -17.37 -21.18 20.98
N PRO A 138 -18.12 -21.65 21.98
CA PRO A 138 -17.77 -22.85 22.74
C PRO A 138 -17.61 -24.07 21.83
N HIS A 139 -16.60 -24.89 22.10
CA HIS A 139 -16.35 -26.16 21.40
C HIS A 139 -16.59 -27.36 22.34
N VAL A 140 -15.98 -27.33 23.52
CA VAL A 140 -16.17 -28.29 24.62
C VAL A 140 -16.22 -27.50 25.94
N PRO A 141 -16.62 -28.08 27.09
CA PRO A 141 -16.58 -27.37 28.36
C PRO A 141 -15.21 -26.74 28.60
N ASP A 142 -15.20 -25.45 28.99
CA ASP A 142 -14.01 -24.63 29.24
C ASP A 142 -13.08 -24.35 28.05
N GLN A 143 -13.50 -24.66 26.81
CA GLN A 143 -12.72 -24.38 25.60
C GLN A 143 -13.58 -23.86 24.45
N ASP A 144 -13.12 -22.79 23.81
CA ASP A 144 -13.64 -22.28 22.55
C ASP A 144 -13.03 -23.03 21.35
N ARG A 145 -13.48 -22.66 20.14
CA ARG A 145 -12.94 -23.23 18.91
C ARG A 145 -11.48 -22.84 18.66
N TRP A 146 -11.01 -21.69 19.17
CA TRP A 146 -9.60 -21.30 19.03
C TRP A 146 -8.68 -22.22 19.84
N HIS A 147 -9.11 -22.63 21.04
CA HIS A 147 -8.46 -23.67 21.81
C HIS A 147 -8.45 -25.02 21.06
N ALA A 148 -9.54 -25.36 20.37
CA ALA A 148 -9.58 -26.55 19.52
C ALA A 148 -8.56 -26.50 18.36
N VAL A 149 -8.33 -25.32 17.77
CA VAL A 149 -7.26 -25.12 16.76
C VAL A 149 -5.89 -25.41 17.35
N ALA A 150 -5.60 -24.87 18.53
CA ALA A 150 -4.31 -25.06 19.20
C ALA A 150 -4.08 -26.55 19.52
N ASN A 151 -5.09 -27.25 20.01
CA ASN A 151 -5.01 -28.67 20.33
C ASN A 151 -4.91 -29.56 19.08
N GLY A 152 -5.49 -29.12 17.96
CA GLY A 152 -5.44 -29.84 16.68
C GLY A 152 -4.19 -29.53 15.85
N LEU A 153 -3.28 -28.69 16.33
CA LEU A 153 -2.08 -28.32 15.58
C LEU A 153 -1.04 -29.44 15.65
N ASN A 154 -0.71 -30.02 14.49
CA ASN A 154 0.38 -30.98 14.35
C ASN A 154 1.50 -30.40 13.46
N GLU A 155 2.64 -31.10 13.37
CA GLU A 155 3.79 -30.61 12.59
C GLU A 155 3.44 -30.30 11.12
N TYR A 156 2.57 -31.10 10.50
CA TYR A 156 2.12 -30.87 9.13
C TYR A 156 1.35 -29.55 8.99
N ARG A 157 0.37 -29.30 9.86
CA ARG A 157 -0.45 -28.07 9.85
C ARG A 157 0.37 -26.85 10.25
N LEU A 158 1.26 -26.99 11.22
CA LEU A 158 2.21 -25.95 11.60
C LEU A 158 3.09 -25.57 10.41
N LYS A 159 3.67 -26.55 9.71
CA LYS A 159 4.47 -26.30 8.51
C LYS A 159 3.66 -25.58 7.43
N SER A 160 2.40 -25.97 7.21
CA SER A 160 1.51 -25.26 6.29
C SER A 160 1.33 -23.79 6.68
N LEU A 161 1.06 -23.48 7.95
CA LEU A 161 0.94 -22.09 8.41
C LEU A 161 2.24 -21.30 8.25
N VAL A 162 3.39 -21.92 8.54
CA VAL A 162 4.70 -21.28 8.36
C VAL A 162 4.95 -20.96 6.88
N VAL A 163 4.55 -21.84 5.96
CA VAL A 163 4.62 -21.58 4.52
C VAL A 163 3.75 -20.40 4.12
N GLU A 164 2.50 -20.33 4.57
CA GLU A 164 1.59 -19.22 4.28
C GLU A 164 2.15 -17.87 4.78
N LEU A 165 2.70 -17.88 5.99
CA LEU A 165 3.38 -16.71 6.55
C LEU A 165 4.62 -16.32 5.72
N GLU A 166 5.42 -17.30 5.31
CA GLU A 166 6.61 -17.07 4.49
C GLU A 166 6.26 -16.45 3.13
N ILE A 167 5.20 -16.92 2.46
CA ILE A 167 4.71 -16.33 1.21
C ILE A 167 4.38 -14.85 1.41
N LEU A 168 3.60 -14.52 2.45
CA LEU A 168 3.28 -13.13 2.78
C LEU A 168 4.54 -12.30 3.07
N MET A 169 5.48 -12.84 3.84
CA MET A 169 6.74 -12.17 4.18
C MET A 169 7.58 -11.88 2.93
N GLN A 170 7.68 -12.83 2.00
CA GLN A 170 8.40 -12.67 0.74
C GLN A 170 7.78 -11.56 -0.12
N GLU A 171 6.45 -11.52 -0.23
CA GLU A 171 5.76 -10.47 -0.99
C GLU A 171 5.93 -9.08 -0.35
N ILE A 172 5.91 -9.01 0.98
CA ILE A 172 6.25 -7.78 1.72
C ILE A 172 7.69 -7.34 1.37
N HIS A 173 8.66 -8.24 1.45
CA HIS A 173 10.06 -7.91 1.14
C HIS A 173 10.25 -7.48 -0.32
N PHE A 174 9.58 -8.15 -1.25
CA PHE A 174 9.60 -7.79 -2.66
C PHE A 174 9.01 -6.40 -2.87
N THR A 175 7.84 -6.12 -2.28
CA THR A 175 7.20 -4.80 -2.37
C THR A 175 8.08 -3.70 -1.78
N LEU A 176 8.59 -3.88 -0.56
CA LEU A 176 9.41 -2.88 0.14
C LEU A 176 10.77 -2.63 -0.54
N SER A 177 11.27 -3.57 -1.34
CA SER A 177 12.52 -3.39 -2.11
C SER A 177 12.28 -2.85 -3.52
N ALA A 178 11.12 -3.14 -4.12
CA ALA A 178 10.82 -2.76 -5.49
C ALA A 178 10.26 -1.34 -5.64
N ILE A 179 9.67 -0.75 -4.59
CA ILE A 179 9.11 0.60 -4.61
C ILE A 179 9.55 1.44 -3.41
N ASP A 180 9.65 2.74 -3.65
CA ASP A 180 9.91 3.72 -2.59
C ASP A 180 8.61 4.03 -1.81
N VAL A 181 8.47 3.37 -0.66
CA VAL A 181 7.33 3.53 0.24
C VAL A 181 7.50 4.83 1.03
N GLN A 182 6.76 5.84 0.60
CA GLN A 182 6.81 7.17 1.22
C GLN A 182 6.20 7.20 2.62
N ASP A 183 5.17 6.40 2.90
CA ASP A 183 4.58 6.38 4.23
C ASP A 183 5.51 5.66 5.22
N HIS A 184 6.17 6.44 6.08
CA HIS A 184 7.10 5.90 7.07
C HIS A 184 6.44 4.92 8.04
N ARG A 185 5.17 5.15 8.40
CA ARG A 185 4.43 4.28 9.32
C ARG A 185 4.16 2.94 8.64
N ALA A 186 3.68 2.96 7.40
CA ALA A 186 3.44 1.74 6.62
C ALA A 186 4.74 0.95 6.40
N PHE A 187 5.82 1.64 6.04
CA PHE A 187 7.13 1.01 5.85
C PHE A 187 7.63 0.32 7.13
N GLN A 188 7.62 1.04 8.27
CA GLN A 188 8.09 0.48 9.54
C GLN A 188 7.21 -0.68 10.01
N PHE A 189 5.89 -0.53 9.89
CA PHE A 189 4.94 -1.57 10.27
C PHE A 189 5.19 -2.86 9.48
N LEU A 190 5.26 -2.77 8.15
CA LEU A 190 5.46 -3.95 7.29
C LEU A 190 6.85 -4.56 7.48
N LYS A 191 7.89 -3.75 7.69
CA LYS A 191 9.23 -4.22 8.05
C LYS A 191 9.23 -4.94 9.40
N HIS A 192 8.45 -4.47 10.37
CA HIS A 192 8.34 -5.10 11.68
C HIS A 192 7.55 -6.41 11.59
N LEU A 193 6.43 -6.41 10.87
CA LEU A 193 5.63 -7.60 10.58
C LEU A 193 6.50 -8.68 9.92
N SER A 194 7.30 -8.32 8.91
CA SER A 194 8.18 -9.29 8.24
C SER A 194 9.24 -9.89 9.19
N LYS A 195 9.73 -9.12 10.17
CA LYS A 195 10.63 -9.64 11.23
C LYS A 195 9.93 -10.60 12.18
N ILE A 196 8.68 -10.32 12.56
CA ILE A 196 7.90 -11.24 13.41
C ILE A 196 7.65 -12.53 12.65
N ILE A 197 7.24 -12.44 11.39
CA ILE A 197 7.04 -13.60 10.52
C ILE A 197 8.36 -14.37 10.34
N TYR A 198 9.49 -13.71 10.12
CA TYR A 198 10.76 -14.43 9.99
C TYR A 198 11.08 -15.30 11.23
N ARG A 199 10.73 -14.82 12.43
CA ARG A 199 10.91 -15.59 13.68
C ARG A 199 9.96 -16.78 13.79
N SER A 200 8.85 -16.80 13.05
CA SER A 200 7.91 -17.92 13.05
C SER A 200 8.51 -19.23 12.55
N LYS A 201 9.60 -19.15 11.78
CA LYS A 201 10.33 -20.33 11.26
C LYS A 201 10.88 -21.23 12.36
N ASN A 202 11.05 -20.69 13.56
CA ASN A 202 11.54 -21.44 14.72
C ASN A 202 10.42 -21.96 15.62
N TRP A 203 9.14 -21.74 15.29
CA TRP A 203 8.05 -22.27 16.09
C TRP A 203 8.00 -23.79 15.98
N THR A 204 7.82 -24.42 17.13
CA THR A 204 7.62 -25.86 17.26
C THR A 204 6.19 -26.16 17.71
N THR A 205 5.88 -27.45 17.86
CA THR A 205 4.62 -27.91 18.47
C THR A 205 4.66 -27.93 19.99
N GLU A 206 5.74 -27.43 20.62
CA GLU A 206 5.81 -27.27 22.07
C GLU A 206 4.75 -26.26 22.56
N TYR A 207 4.22 -26.51 23.76
CA TYR A 207 3.05 -25.80 24.28
C TYR A 207 3.21 -24.28 24.30
N ASP A 208 4.37 -23.78 24.76
CA ASP A 208 4.63 -22.34 24.85
C ASP A 208 4.77 -21.69 23.46
N ASP A 209 5.39 -22.39 22.51
CA ASP A 209 5.52 -21.95 21.12
C ASP A 209 4.15 -21.88 20.43
N VAL A 210 3.32 -22.91 20.59
CA VAL A 210 1.96 -22.96 20.06
C VAL A 210 1.13 -21.82 20.64
N LYS A 211 1.22 -21.57 21.95
CA LYS A 211 0.48 -20.47 22.59
C LYS A 211 0.90 -19.11 22.04
N SER A 212 2.22 -18.87 21.91
CA SER A 212 2.77 -17.62 21.36
C SER A 212 2.33 -17.41 19.91
N MET A 213 2.46 -18.45 19.08
CA MET A 213 2.01 -18.45 17.69
C MET A 213 0.51 -18.14 17.58
N MET A 214 -0.32 -18.85 18.34
CA MET A 214 -1.77 -18.67 18.30
C MET A 214 -2.17 -17.26 18.73
N GLY A 215 -1.49 -16.67 19.72
CA GLY A 215 -1.68 -15.27 20.08
C GLY A 215 -1.34 -14.31 18.93
N PHE A 216 -0.22 -14.56 18.24
CA PHE A 216 0.16 -13.77 17.06
C PHE A 216 -0.84 -13.92 15.92
N LEU A 217 -1.23 -15.13 15.55
CA LEU A 217 -2.19 -15.38 14.46
C LEU A 217 -3.56 -14.78 14.78
N TRP A 218 -3.99 -14.86 16.04
CA TRP A 218 -5.19 -14.18 16.51
C TRP A 218 -5.09 -12.66 16.30
N SER A 219 -3.99 -12.04 16.74
CA SER A 219 -3.78 -10.60 16.57
C SER A 219 -3.85 -10.17 15.10
N LEU A 220 -3.29 -11.00 14.21
CA LEU A 220 -3.21 -10.74 12.79
C LEU A 220 -4.57 -10.84 12.09
N HIS A 221 -5.44 -11.78 12.50
CA HIS A 221 -6.78 -11.94 11.90
C HIS A 221 -7.83 -11.01 12.49
N THR A 222 -7.63 -10.56 13.73
CA THR A 222 -8.64 -9.79 14.48
C THR A 222 -8.28 -8.33 14.69
N GLY A 223 -7.04 -7.94 14.37
CA GLY A 223 -6.52 -6.60 14.65
C GLY A 223 -6.36 -6.32 16.15
N TRP A 224 -6.24 -7.36 16.98
CA TRP A 224 -6.11 -7.22 18.42
C TRP A 224 -4.70 -6.80 18.82
N SER A 225 -4.60 -5.86 19.77
CA SER A 225 -3.36 -5.48 20.43
C SER A 225 -3.59 -5.30 21.93
N TRP A 226 -2.53 -5.47 22.72
CA TRP A 226 -2.57 -5.25 24.16
C TRP A 226 -2.82 -3.79 24.57
N ALA A 227 -2.44 -2.84 23.72
CA ALA A 227 -2.56 -1.41 24.02
C ALA A 227 -3.95 -0.86 23.69
N ASP A 228 -4.45 -1.18 22.49
CA ASP A 228 -5.65 -0.55 21.92
C ASP A 228 -6.85 -1.51 21.84
N GLY A 229 -6.68 -2.78 22.25
CA GLY A 229 -7.70 -3.81 22.10
C GLY A 229 -7.92 -4.16 20.62
N TYR A 230 -9.16 -4.39 20.23
CA TYR A 230 -9.52 -4.72 18.84
C TYR A 230 -9.64 -3.47 17.97
N ALA A 231 -8.88 -3.43 16.88
CA ALA A 231 -9.06 -2.40 15.86
C ALA A 231 -10.45 -2.51 15.18
N GLU A 232 -11.00 -1.36 14.78
CA GLU A 232 -12.24 -1.28 14.00
C GLU A 232 -12.06 -1.78 12.56
N SER A 233 -10.85 -1.60 12.03
CA SER A 233 -10.42 -1.92 10.68
C SER A 233 -9.18 -2.80 10.68
N ASP A 234 -8.91 -3.47 9.56
CA ASP A 234 -7.75 -4.34 9.40
C ASP A 234 -6.45 -3.52 9.30
N PRO A 235 -5.59 -3.51 10.34
CA PRO A 235 -4.43 -2.62 10.36
C PRO A 235 -3.42 -2.96 9.27
N ILE A 236 -3.31 -4.24 8.89
CA ILE A 236 -2.39 -4.66 7.84
C ILE A 236 -2.92 -4.17 6.49
N ALA A 237 -4.21 -4.34 6.23
CA ALA A 237 -4.83 -3.83 5.01
C ALA A 237 -4.71 -2.30 4.89
N GLU A 238 -4.84 -1.56 6.00
CA GLU A 238 -4.61 -0.10 6.02
C GLU A 238 -3.18 0.27 5.66
N MET A 239 -2.19 -0.44 6.21
CA MET A 239 -0.79 -0.17 5.91
C MET A 239 -0.47 -0.50 4.45
N ILE A 240 -1.01 -1.60 3.91
CA ILE A 240 -0.89 -1.93 2.47
C ILE A 240 -1.57 -0.85 1.61
N ALA A 241 -2.70 -0.30 2.08
CA ALA A 241 -3.39 0.76 1.37
C ALA A 241 -2.68 2.13 1.41
N ALA A 242 -1.78 2.34 2.36
CA ALA A 242 -0.93 3.52 2.44
C ALA A 242 0.32 3.44 1.55
N ILE A 243 0.70 2.23 1.11
CA ILE A 243 1.74 2.00 0.10
C ILE A 243 1.29 2.48 -1.27
#